data_AF-A0A963LUL3-F1
#
_entry.id   AF-A0A963LUL3-F1
#
_cell.length_a   1.000
_cell.length_b   1.000
_cell.length_c   1.000
_cell.angle_alpha   90.00
_cell.angle_beta   90.00
_cell.angle_gamma   90.00
#
_symmetry.space_group_name_H-M   'P 1'
#
loop_
_entity.id
_entity.type
_entity.pdbx_description
1 polymer ?
#
loop_
_entity_poly.entity_id
_entity_poly.type
_entity_poly.pdbx_seq_one_letter_code
_entity_poly.pdbx_strand_id
1 'polypeptide(L)' 'RAEKAAQLQSRWQAGNSRKDTAAQAFADPVSALRAAVDAADPADRIVVFGSFHTVGGVLKDGVPRLSARHMNP' A
#
# COMPACT_ATOMS: atom_id res chain seq x y z
N ARG A 1 20.95 -5.51 2.90
CA ARG A 1 19.86 -6.43 2.45
C ARG A 1 18.53 -5.79 2.85
N ALA A 2 17.45 -5.99 2.10
CA ALA A 2 16.13 -5.52 2.52
C ALA A 2 15.71 -6.19 3.86
N GLU A 3 15.09 -5.42 4.73
CA GLU A 3 14.55 -5.89 6.02
C GLU A 3 13.26 -6.70 5.81
N LYS A 4 12.93 -7.63 6.72
CA LYS A 4 11.66 -8.36 6.63
C LYS A 4 10.49 -7.42 6.97
N ALA A 5 9.37 -7.58 6.28
CA ALA A 5 8.19 -6.73 6.48
C ALA A 5 7.73 -6.64 7.95
N ALA A 6 7.71 -7.76 8.67
CA ALA A 6 7.35 -7.80 10.09
C ALA A 6 8.30 -6.99 10.99
N GLN A 7 9.61 -6.99 10.69
CA GLN A 7 10.60 -6.23 11.44
C GLN A 7 10.45 -4.73 11.19
N LEU A 8 10.25 -4.36 9.92
CA LEU A 8 9.98 -2.97 9.53
C LEU A 8 8.71 -2.44 10.20
N GLN A 9 7.64 -3.24 10.21
CA GLN A 9 6.37 -2.90 10.86
C GLN A 9 6.56 -2.69 12.36
N SER A 10 7.24 -3.62 13.05
CA SER A 10 7.52 -3.49 14.49
C SER A 10 8.35 -2.24 14.81
N ARG A 11 9.38 -1.94 14.00
CA ARG A 11 10.19 -0.72 14.18
C ARG A 11 9.37 0.55 13.98
N TRP A 12 8.51 0.58 12.96
CA TRP A 12 7.63 1.73 12.72
C TRP A 12 6.63 1.92 13.87
N GLN A 13 6.00 0.83 14.34
CA GLN A 13 5.04 0.88 15.45
C GLN A 13 5.68 1.38 16.74
N ALA A 14 6.92 0.98 17.03
CA ALA A 14 7.64 1.45 18.21
C ALA A 14 7.97 2.95 18.16
N GLY A 15 8.13 3.53 16.97
CA GLY A 15 8.47 4.95 16.78
C GLY A 15 7.27 5.86 16.47
N ASN A 16 6.11 5.30 16.13
CA ASN A 16 4.94 6.07 15.72
C ASN A 16 4.01 6.37 16.91
N SER A 17 3.71 7.66 17.13
CA SER A 17 2.79 8.12 18.18
C SER A 17 1.39 8.48 17.68
N ARG A 18 1.19 8.48 16.34
CA ARG A 18 -0.10 8.81 15.73
C ARG A 18 -1.10 7.68 15.91
N LYS A 19 -2.33 8.04 16.31
CA LYS A 19 -3.44 7.09 16.53
C LYS A 19 -4.26 6.82 15.27
N ASP A 20 -4.14 7.69 14.27
CA ASP A 20 -4.87 7.66 13.01
C ASP A 20 -4.05 7.03 11.88
N THR A 21 -3.03 6.23 12.23
CA THR A 21 -2.17 5.55 11.27
C THR A 21 -2.14 4.06 11.53
N ALA A 22 -2.06 3.26 10.47
CA ALA A 22 -1.95 1.81 10.53
C ALA A 22 -0.72 1.36 9.74
N ALA A 23 -0.12 0.25 10.17
CA ALA A 23 0.90 -0.46 9.40
C ALA A 23 0.48 -1.92 9.27
N GLN A 24 0.61 -2.45 8.05
CA GLN A 24 0.22 -3.80 7.67
C GLN A 24 1.34 -4.43 6.84
N ALA A 25 1.45 -5.75 6.87
CA ALA A 25 2.43 -6.52 6.10
C ALA A 25 1.71 -7.53 5.20
N PHE A 26 2.18 -7.63 3.95
CA PHE A 26 1.57 -8.48 2.93
C PHE A 26 2.62 -9.39 2.28
N ALA A 27 2.17 -10.51 1.73
CA ALA A 27 3.04 -11.49 1.08
C ALA A 27 3.63 -10.98 -0.24
N ASP A 28 2.92 -10.10 -0.95
CA ASP A 28 3.32 -9.57 -2.25
C ASP A 28 2.83 -8.12 -2.48
N PRO A 29 3.45 -7.36 -3.41
CA PRO A 29 3.09 -5.96 -3.66
C PRO A 29 1.65 -5.74 -4.13
N VAL A 30 1.06 -6.67 -4.88
CA VAL A 30 -0.30 -6.52 -5.42
C VAL A 30 -1.33 -6.66 -4.30
N SER A 31 -1.13 -7.60 -3.38
CA SER A 31 -1.97 -7.74 -2.19
C SER A 31 -1.93 -6.48 -1.31
N ALA A 32 -0.76 -5.86 -1.15
CA ALA A 32 -0.64 -4.59 -0.43
C ALA A 32 -1.40 -3.44 -1.11
N LEU A 33 -1.29 -3.33 -2.45
CA LEU A 33 -2.02 -2.31 -3.20
C LEU A 33 -3.54 -2.50 -3.08
N ARG A 34 -4.05 -3.73 -3.19
CA ARG A 34 -5.49 -4.01 -3.06
C ARG A 34 -6.03 -3.58 -1.70
N ALA A 35 -5.33 -3.93 -0.62
CA ALA A 35 -5.72 -3.52 0.73
C ALA A 35 -5.70 -1.99 0.90
N ALA A 36 -4.74 -1.30 0.30
CA ALA A 36 -4.70 0.16 0.29
C ALA A 36 -5.87 0.78 -0.48
N VAL A 37 -6.29 0.16 -1.60
CA VAL A 37 -7.46 0.58 -2.39
C VAL A 37 -8.75 0.37 -1.62
N ASP A 38 -8.91 -0.78 -0.95
CA ASP A 38 -10.11 -1.09 -0.18
C ASP A 38 -10.29 -0.16 1.04
N ALA A 39 -9.19 0.34 1.59
CA ALA A 39 -9.18 1.26 2.72
C ALA A 39 -9.26 2.75 2.32
N ALA A 40 -9.09 3.08 1.05
CA ALA A 40 -9.02 4.45 0.57
C ALA A 40 -10.41 5.03 0.26
N ASP A 41 -10.63 6.28 0.66
CA ASP A 41 -11.77 7.07 0.20
C ASP A 41 -11.54 7.58 -1.23
N PRO A 42 -12.60 7.98 -1.98
CA PRO A 42 -12.46 8.41 -3.38
C PRO A 42 -11.50 9.59 -3.61
N ALA A 43 -11.27 10.43 -2.60
CA ALA A 43 -10.35 11.58 -2.68
C ALA A 43 -8.90 11.24 -2.27
N ASP A 44 -8.67 10.03 -1.77
CA ASP A 44 -7.35 9.62 -1.29
C ASP A 44 -6.39 9.33 -2.44
N ARG A 45 -5.10 9.47 -2.14
CA ARG A 45 -4.02 9.19 -3.07
C ARG A 45 -3.14 8.09 -2.51
N ILE A 46 -2.98 7.02 -3.28
CA ILE A 46 -2.11 5.89 -2.92
C ILE A 46 -0.74 6.10 -3.56
N VAL A 47 0.31 6.03 -2.75
CA VAL A 47 1.71 6.15 -3.20
C VAL A 47 2.41 4.81 -3.02
N VAL A 48 2.88 4.22 -4.12
CA VAL A 48 3.71 3.00 -4.10
C VAL A 48 5.16 3.40 -4.32
N PHE A 49 6.04 3.04 -3.38
CA PHE A 49 7.45 3.45 -3.39
C PHE A 49 8.38 2.40 -2.76
N GLY A 50 9.68 2.70 -2.74
CA GLY A 50 10.70 1.93 -2.02
C GLY A 50 11.67 1.18 -2.93
N SER A 51 11.18 0.26 -3.77
CA SER A 51 12.05 -0.53 -4.65
C SER A 51 11.40 -0.82 -6.01
N PHE A 52 12.23 -1.11 -7.02
CA PHE A 52 11.75 -1.57 -8.34
C PHE A 52 10.96 -2.89 -8.25
N HIS A 53 11.27 -3.76 -7.28
CA HIS A 53 10.50 -4.99 -7.07
C HIS A 53 9.05 -4.66 -6.67
N THR A 54 8.86 -3.71 -5.75
CA THR A 54 7.53 -3.28 -5.29
C THR A 54 6.78 -2.54 -6.40
N VAL A 55 7.43 -1.56 -7.04
CA VAL A 55 6.80 -0.74 -8.09
C VAL A 55 6.51 -1.58 -9.34
N GLY A 56 7.45 -2.40 -9.78
CA GLY A 56 7.23 -3.33 -10.90
C GLY A 56 6.17 -4.38 -10.57
N GLY A 57 6.13 -4.86 -9.32
CA GLY A 57 5.14 -5.84 -8.87
C GLY A 57 3.70 -5.34 -8.97
N VAL A 58 3.44 -4.06 -8.66
CA VAL A 58 2.09 -3.48 -8.81
C VAL A 58 1.74 -3.11 -10.25
N LEU A 59 2.75 -2.86 -11.09
CA LEU A 59 2.58 -2.51 -12.50
C LEU A 59 2.61 -3.72 -13.45
N LYS A 60 2.81 -4.94 -12.92
CA LYS A 60 3.01 -6.15 -13.72
C LYS A 60 1.86 -6.41 -14.70
N ASP A 61 0.64 -6.05 -14.32
CA ASP A 61 -0.59 -6.22 -15.10
C ASP A 61 -1.06 -4.90 -15.75
N GLY A 62 -0.18 -3.89 -15.82
CA GLY A 62 -0.49 -2.54 -16.28
C GLY A 62 -0.74 -1.55 -15.13
N VAL A 63 -1.04 -0.29 -15.48
CA VAL A 63 -1.30 0.76 -14.49
C VAL A 63 -2.63 0.47 -13.77
N PRO A 64 -2.67 0.39 -12.43
CA PRO A 64 -3.90 0.17 -11.68
C PRO A 64 -4.97 1.20 -12.02
N ARG A 65 -6.11 0.73 -12.53
CA ARG A 65 -7.28 1.59 -12.79
C ARG A 65 -8.19 1.56 -11.56
N LEU A 66 -8.06 2.58 -10.71
CA LEU A 66 -8.97 2.80 -9.60
C LEU A 66 -10.21 3.52 -10.16
N SER A 67 -11.24 2.76 -10.51
CA SER A 67 -12.54 3.37 -10.86
C SER A 67 -13.09 4.07 -9.64
N ALA A 68 -13.07 5.40 -9.63
CA ALA A 68 -13.74 6.20 -8.61
C ALA A 68 -15.22 5.79 -8.57
N ARG A 69 -15.76 5.50 -7.38
CA ARG A 69 -17.17 5.10 -7.18
C ARG A 69 -18.21 6.12 -7.68
N HIS A 70 -17.78 7.30 -8.12
CA HIS A 70 -18.62 8.34 -8.74
C HIS A 70 -18.68 8.29 -10.28
N MET A 71 -18.05 7.30 -10.92
CA MET A 71 -18.07 7.14 -12.39
C MET A 71 -19.17 6.20 -12.91
N ASN A 72 -20.05 5.68 -12.04
CA ASN A 72 -21.28 5.02 -12.48
C ASN A 72 -22.47 5.97 -12.29
N PRO A 73 -23.24 6.29 -13.36
CA PRO A 73 -24.56 6.91 -13.20
C PRO A 73 -25.56 5.96 -12.53
#